data_AF-A0A7S1UKV3-F1
#
_entry.id   AF-A0A7S1UKV3-F1
#
_cell.length_a   1.000
_cell.length_b   1.000
_cell.length_c   1.000
_cell.angle_alpha   90.00
_cell.angle_beta   90.00
_cell.angle_gamma   90.00
#
_symmetry.space_group_name_H-M   'P 1'
#
loop_
_entity.id
_entity.type
_entity.pdbx_description
1 polymer ?
#
loop_
_entity_poly.entity_id
_entity_poly.type
_entity_poly.pdbx_seq_one_letter_code
_entity_poly.pdbx_strand_id
1 'polypeptide(L)'
;GILLYEVYSRKDPYEGEDPKEVLRQVADPTINKRPPCPAVCPGQVEYLMSDCLAADPDKRPSFEELDQRLKRANASTLEPGEVLHSLQQLKKEKLALRRSNELLFEVFPKHIATALSQGRKVEPEQRDLVTIFFSDIVG
;
A
#
# COMPACT_ATOMS: atom_id res chain seq x y z
N GLY A 1 -19.91 -0.28 -0.13
CA GLY A 1 -19.74 -0.39 -1.58
C GLY A 1 -18.53 0.40 -2.03
N ILE A 2 -18.72 1.66 -2.42
CA ILE A 2 -17.64 2.55 -2.88
C ILE A 2 -16.48 2.66 -1.88
N LEU A 3 -16.77 2.91 -0.60
CA LEU A 3 -15.74 2.96 0.45
C LEU A 3 -14.95 1.65 0.59
N LEU A 4 -15.59 0.49 0.38
CA LEU A 4 -14.90 -0.79 0.41
C LEU A 4 -13.94 -0.90 -0.78
N TYR A 5 -14.35 -0.45 -1.97
CA TYR A 5 -13.44 -0.38 -3.10
C TYR A 5 -12.20 0.47 -2.77
N GLU A 6 -12.37 1.68 -2.24
CA GLU A 6 -11.27 2.61 -1.93
C GLU A 6 -10.29 2.02 -0.91
N VAL A 7 -10.82 1.39 0.17
CA VAL A 7 -9.99 0.79 1.22
C VAL A 7 -9.13 -0.35 0.69
N TYR A 8 -9.70 -1.25 -0.12
CA TYR A 8 -8.99 -2.44 -0.58
C TYR A 8 -8.18 -2.21 -1.86
N SER A 9 -8.59 -1.29 -2.74
CA SER A 9 -7.82 -0.93 -3.94
C SER A 9 -6.73 0.13 -3.68
N ARG A 10 -6.91 0.97 -2.65
CA ARG A 10 -6.11 2.18 -2.40
C ARG A 10 -6.16 3.19 -3.56
N LYS A 11 -7.27 3.23 -4.29
CA LYS A 11 -7.49 4.09 -5.45
C LYS A 11 -8.90 4.68 -5.44
N ASP A 12 -9.07 5.74 -6.21
CA ASP A 12 -10.39 6.29 -6.49
C ASP A 12 -11.14 5.35 -7.47
N PRO A 13 -12.44 5.06 -7.26
CA PRO A 13 -13.23 4.09 -8.04
C PRO A 13 -13.27 4.31 -9.56
N TYR A 14 -13.15 5.57 -9.98
CA TYR A 14 -13.26 6.02 -11.36
C TYR A 14 -12.12 7.00 -11.69
N GLU A 15 -10.93 6.75 -11.13
CA GLU A 15 -9.74 7.59 -11.33
C GLU A 15 -9.45 7.83 -12.82
N GLY A 16 -9.33 9.09 -13.21
CA GLY A 16 -9.04 9.50 -14.59
C GLY A 16 -10.25 9.55 -15.53
N GLU A 17 -11.46 9.28 -15.06
CA GLU A 17 -12.68 9.36 -15.85
C GLU A 17 -13.42 10.71 -15.66
N ASP A 18 -14.21 11.13 -16.66
CA ASP A 18 -15.06 12.33 -16.54
C ASP A 18 -16.23 12.08 -15.56
N PRO A 19 -16.39 12.91 -14.50
CA PRO A 19 -17.43 12.68 -13.48
C PRO A 19 -18.86 12.71 -14.01
N LYS A 20 -19.15 13.53 -15.04
CA LYS A 20 -20.51 13.63 -15.59
C LYS A 20 -20.86 12.37 -16.36
N GLU A 21 -19.91 11.84 -17.13
CA GLU A 21 -20.10 10.60 -17.86
C GLU A 21 -20.20 9.40 -16.91
N VAL A 22 -19.40 9.36 -15.85
CA VAL A 22 -19.52 8.34 -14.79
C VAL A 22 -20.92 8.38 -14.17
N LEU A 23 -21.42 9.55 -13.78
CA LEU A 23 -22.77 9.68 -13.22
C LEU A 23 -23.85 9.19 -14.19
N ARG A 24 -23.72 9.52 -15.48
CA ARG A 24 -24.63 9.04 -16.53
C ARG A 24 -24.64 7.52 -16.62
N GLN A 25 -23.47 6.90 -16.64
CA GLN A 25 -23.31 5.43 -16.74
C GLN A 25 -23.73 4.69 -15.45
N VAL A 26 -23.58 5.32 -14.29
CA VAL A 26 -24.03 4.78 -12.99
C VAL A 26 -25.56 4.78 -12.90
N ALA A 27 -26.20 5.84 -13.42
CA ALA A 27 -27.65 6.03 -13.39
C ALA A 27 -28.39 5.27 -14.51
N ASP A 28 -27.71 4.92 -15.61
CA ASP A 28 -28.26 4.14 -16.70
C ASP A 28 -28.48 2.67 -16.27
N PRO A 29 -29.72 2.16 -16.18
CA PRO A 29 -29.99 0.79 -15.74
C PRO A 29 -29.44 -0.29 -16.69
N THR A 30 -29.19 0.05 -17.95
CA THR A 30 -28.65 -0.87 -18.95
C THR A 30 -27.14 -1.03 -18.83
N ILE A 31 -26.45 0.00 -18.33
CA ILE A 31 -25.01 0.00 -18.09
C ILE A 31 -24.71 -0.40 -16.65
N ASN A 32 -25.42 0.22 -15.70
CA ASN A 32 -25.30 0.04 -14.26
C ASN A 32 -23.84 0.03 -13.79
N LYS A 33 -23.08 1.05 -14.18
CA LYS A 33 -21.64 1.10 -13.90
C LYS A 33 -21.37 1.04 -12.40
N ARG A 34 -20.47 0.14 -11.99
CA ARG A 34 -19.97 -0.02 -10.62
C ARG A 34 -18.46 -0.26 -10.69
N PRO A 35 -17.69 0.10 -9.66
CA PRO A 35 -16.27 -0.23 -9.65
C PRO A 35 -16.08 -1.75 -9.55
N PRO A 36 -15.07 -2.32 -10.23
CA PRO A 36 -14.80 -3.76 -10.18
C PRO A 36 -14.29 -4.16 -8.79
N CYS A 37 -14.50 -5.42 -8.38
CA CYS A 37 -13.93 -5.90 -7.13
C CYS A 37 -12.40 -5.91 -7.19
N PRO A 38 -11.67 -5.28 -6.24
CA PRO A 38 -10.22 -5.36 -6.19
C PRO A 38 -9.75 -6.82 -5.98
N ALA A 39 -8.71 -7.24 -6.71
CA ALA A 39 -8.19 -8.62 -6.66
C ALA A 39 -7.70 -9.07 -5.27
N VAL A 40 -7.49 -8.11 -4.36
CA VAL A 40 -6.99 -8.34 -3.00
C VAL A 40 -8.12 -8.43 -1.96
N CYS A 41 -9.38 -8.23 -2.38
CA CYS A 41 -10.52 -8.32 -1.48
C CYS A 41 -10.73 -9.78 -1.04
N PRO A 42 -10.84 -10.06 0.27
CA PRO A 42 -11.27 -11.36 0.74
C PRO A 42 -12.74 -11.58 0.37
N GLY A 43 -13.16 -12.84 0.22
CA GLY A 43 -14.49 -13.19 -0.27
C GLY A 43 -15.64 -12.55 0.52
N GLN A 44 -15.53 -12.45 1.85
CA GLN A 44 -16.53 -11.80 2.69
C GLN A 44 -16.74 -10.32 2.34
N VAL A 45 -15.65 -9.62 1.97
CA VAL A 45 -15.68 -8.21 1.57
C VAL A 45 -16.23 -8.07 0.16
N GLU A 46 -15.90 -8.99 -0.74
CA GLU A 46 -16.48 -9.04 -2.08
C GLU A 46 -18.01 -9.16 -2.02
N TYR A 47 -18.55 -10.08 -1.23
CA TYR A 47 -19.99 -10.22 -1.02
C TYR A 47 -20.61 -8.95 -0.46
N LEU A 48 -20.02 -8.39 0.60
CA LEU A 48 -20.52 -7.16 1.23
C LEU A 48 -20.51 -5.99 0.25
N MET A 49 -19.46 -5.88 -0.57
CA MET A 49 -19.32 -4.82 -1.55
C MET A 49 -20.33 -4.97 -2.70
N SER A 50 -20.55 -6.20 -3.19
CA SER A 50 -21.56 -6.52 -4.20
C SER A 50 -22.96 -6.13 -3.73
N ASP A 51 -23.35 -6.55 -2.51
CA ASP A 51 -24.65 -6.23 -1.91
C ASP A 51 -24.84 -4.71 -1.77
N CYS A 52 -23.81 -4.00 -1.31
CA CYS A 52 -23.83 -2.53 -1.21
C CYS A 52 -23.96 -1.82 -2.57
N LEU A 53 -23.55 -2.45 -3.67
CA LEU A 53 -23.50 -1.87 -5.01
C LEU A 53 -24.62 -2.39 -5.92
N ALA A 54 -25.60 -3.12 -5.37
CA ALA A 54 -26.74 -3.66 -6.10
C ALA A 54 -27.42 -2.58 -6.96
N ALA A 55 -27.82 -2.97 -8.18
CA ALA A 55 -28.51 -2.08 -9.12
C ALA A 55 -29.80 -1.54 -8.48
N ASP A 56 -30.58 -2.47 -7.94
CA ASP A 56 -31.82 -2.23 -7.21
C ASP A 56 -31.50 -1.66 -5.81
N PRO A 57 -31.96 -0.44 -5.49
CA PRO A 57 -31.78 0.16 -4.17
C PRO A 57 -32.38 -0.67 -3.03
N ASP A 58 -33.49 -1.37 -3.26
CA ASP A 58 -34.21 -2.13 -2.23
C ASP A 58 -33.49 -3.43 -1.86
N LYS A 59 -32.55 -3.88 -2.70
CA LYS A 59 -31.70 -5.05 -2.42
C LYS A 59 -30.44 -4.69 -1.63
N ARG A 60 -30.17 -3.40 -1.42
CA ARG A 60 -28.98 -2.97 -0.67
C ARG A 60 -29.25 -3.18 0.83
N PRO A 61 -28.27 -3.69 1.58
CA PRO A 61 -28.44 -3.92 3.02
C PRO A 61 -28.60 -2.59 3.75
N SER A 62 -29.42 -2.61 4.82
CA SER A 62 -29.53 -1.46 5.71
C SER A 62 -28.22 -1.25 6.48
N PHE A 63 -28.02 -0.05 7.03
CA PHE A 63 -26.83 0.21 7.83
C PHE A 63 -26.78 -0.67 9.11
N GLU A 64 -27.94 -0.95 9.70
CA GLU A 64 -28.04 -1.85 10.86
C GLU A 64 -27.63 -3.28 10.50
N GLU A 65 -28.04 -3.76 9.33
CA GLU A 65 -27.61 -5.06 8.83
C GLU A 65 -26.10 -5.10 8.54
N LEU A 66 -25.56 -4.05 7.92
CA LEU A 66 -24.12 -3.92 7.66
C LEU A 66 -23.32 -3.94 8.96
N ASP A 67 -23.75 -3.21 9.99
CA ASP A 67 -23.12 -3.19 11.31
C ASP A 67 -23.13 -4.57 11.96
N GLN A 68 -24.25 -5.30 11.91
CA GLN A 68 -24.32 -6.68 12.41
C GLN A 68 -23.39 -7.63 11.65
N ARG A 69 -23.36 -7.53 10.31
CA ARG A 69 -22.48 -8.36 9.46
C ARG A 69 -21.00 -8.08 9.76
N LEU A 70 -20.62 -6.82 9.93
CA LEU A 70 -19.25 -6.42 10.26
C LEU A 70 -18.85 -6.84 11.67
N LYS A 71 -19.73 -6.71 12.67
CA LYS A 71 -19.49 -7.17 14.05
C LYS A 71 -19.28 -8.68 14.15
N ARG A 72 -19.88 -9.46 13.26
CA ARG A 72 -19.70 -10.92 13.19
C ARG A 72 -18.45 -11.33 12.39
N ALA A 73 -17.86 -10.44 11.61
CA ALA A 73 -16.67 -10.73 10.85
C ALA A 73 -15.44 -10.75 11.78
N ASN A 74 -14.59 -11.76 11.60
CA ASN A 74 -13.29 -11.80 12.27
C ASN A 74 -12.27 -10.99 11.47
N ALA A 75 -11.29 -10.38 12.16
CA ALA A 75 -10.22 -9.61 11.51
C ALA A 75 -9.53 -10.42 10.39
N SER A 76 -9.23 -11.69 10.64
CA SER A 76 -8.63 -12.61 9.67
C SER A 76 -9.46 -12.83 8.39
N THR A 77 -10.77 -12.61 8.44
CA THR A 77 -11.67 -12.74 7.28
C THR A 77 -11.78 -11.43 6.47
N LEU A 78 -11.31 -10.32 7.05
CA LEU A 78 -11.28 -8.99 6.44
C LEU A 78 -9.87 -8.59 5.96
N GLU A 79 -8.83 -9.34 6.34
CA GLU A 79 -7.48 -9.04 5.87
C GLU A 79 -7.39 -9.17 4.32
N PRO A 80 -6.74 -8.21 3.64
CA PRO A 80 -6.44 -8.33 2.21
C PRO A 80 -5.64 -9.63 1.95
N GLY A 81 -5.97 -10.33 0.86
CA GLY A 81 -5.34 -11.63 0.55
C GLY A 81 -3.80 -11.58 0.54
N GLU A 82 -3.17 -12.70 0.90
CA GLU A 82 -1.71 -12.89 1.13
C GLU A 82 -0.80 -12.33 0.01
N VAL A 83 -1.33 -12.20 -1.21
CA VAL A 83 -0.63 -11.64 -2.37
C VAL A 83 -0.24 -10.18 -2.15
N LEU A 84 -1.10 -9.36 -1.53
CA LEU A 84 -0.78 -7.95 -1.26
C LEU A 84 0.30 -7.83 -0.18
N HIS A 85 0.22 -8.63 0.88
CA HIS A 85 1.22 -8.66 1.94
C HIS A 85 2.59 -9.08 1.39
N SER A 86 2.62 -10.11 0.53
CA SER A 86 3.84 -10.59 -0.12
C SER A 86 4.44 -9.54 -1.06
N LEU A 87 3.64 -8.89 -1.91
CA LEU A 87 4.12 -7.84 -2.81
C LEU A 87 4.57 -6.57 -2.07
N GLN A 88 3.89 -6.22 -0.97
CA GLN A 88 4.27 -5.09 -0.12
C GLN A 88 5.56 -5.39 0.66
N GLN A 89 5.72 -6.60 1.20
CA GLN A 89 6.98 -7.03 1.83
C GLN A 89 8.13 -6.98 0.83
N LEU A 90 7.97 -7.56 -0.36
CA LEU A 90 8.99 -7.53 -1.41
C LEU A 90 9.35 -6.10 -1.85
N LYS A 91 8.35 -5.21 -1.98
CA LYS A 91 8.60 -3.79 -2.28
C LYS A 91 9.32 -3.07 -1.14
N LYS A 92 8.95 -3.35 0.11
CA LYS A 92 9.53 -2.73 1.31
C LYS A 92 10.97 -3.20 1.51
N GLU A 93 11.26 -4.49 1.32
CA GLU A 93 12.61 -5.05 1.34
C GLU A 93 13.49 -4.46 0.25
N LYS A 94 12.99 -4.39 -0.99
CA LYS A 94 13.73 -3.81 -2.12
C LYS A 94 13.99 -2.31 -1.95
N LEU A 95 13.05 -1.56 -1.35
CA LEU A 95 13.22 -0.14 -1.03
C LEU A 95 14.19 0.06 0.14
N ALA A 96 14.12 -0.76 1.18
CA ALA A 96 15.04 -0.72 2.31
C ALA A 96 16.48 -1.02 1.87
N LEU A 97 16.67 -1.98 0.97
CA LEU A 97 17.98 -2.30 0.40
C LEU A 97 18.55 -1.18 -0.49
N ARG A 98 17.69 -0.47 -1.23
CA ARG A 98 18.10 0.72 -2.00
C ARG A 98 18.56 1.85 -1.09
N ARG A 99 17.77 2.14 -0.05
CA ARG A 99 18.11 3.17 0.94
C ARG A 99 19.39 2.84 1.71
N SER A 100 19.59 1.59 2.10
CA SER A 100 20.82 1.21 2.82
C SER A 100 22.07 1.43 1.98
N ASN A 101 22.02 1.15 0.68
CA ASN A 101 23.16 1.37 -0.20
C ASN A 101 23.46 2.86 -0.39
N GLU A 102 22.46 3.71 -0.59
CA GLU A 102 22.64 5.17 -0.70
C GLU A 102 23.20 5.78 0.59
N LEU A 103 22.65 5.39 1.75
CA LEU A 103 23.12 5.85 3.07
C LEU A 103 24.58 5.47 3.36
N LEU A 104 25.07 4.33 2.86
CA LEU A 104 26.48 3.95 3.02
C LEU A 104 27.41 4.99 2.38
N PHE A 105 27.05 5.52 1.21
CA PHE A 105 27.84 6.53 0.50
C PHE A 105 27.65 7.95 1.06
N GLU A 106 26.56 8.20 1.79
CA GLU A 106 26.34 9.48 2.50
C GLU A 106 27.13 9.55 3.82
N VAL A 107 27.20 8.44 4.57
CA VAL A 107 27.79 8.42 5.92
C VAL A 107 29.28 8.05 5.92
N PHE A 108 29.74 7.23 4.97
CA PHE A 108 31.13 6.77 4.92
C PHE A 108 31.90 7.27 3.70
N PRO A 109 33.24 7.43 3.83
CA PRO A 109 34.11 7.63 2.68
C PRO A 109 33.91 6.55 1.60
N LYS A 110 34.06 6.93 0.33
CA LYS A 110 33.76 6.07 -0.84
C LYS A 110 34.36 4.67 -0.75
N HIS A 111 35.60 4.53 -0.27
CA HIS A 111 36.26 3.21 -0.20
C HIS A 111 35.65 2.31 0.88
N ILE A 112 35.23 2.88 2.01
CA ILE A 112 34.56 2.17 3.11
C ILE A 112 33.14 1.78 2.69
N ALA A 113 32.37 2.72 2.11
CA ALA A 113 31.03 2.46 1.58
C ALA A 113 31.02 1.33 0.53
N THR A 114 32.01 1.32 -0.37
CA THR A 114 32.18 0.28 -1.39
C THR A 114 32.53 -1.08 -0.79
N ALA A 115 33.37 -1.13 0.24
CA ALA A 115 33.70 -2.38 0.92
C ALA A 115 32.50 -2.95 1.68
N LEU A 116 31.77 -2.10 2.43
CA LEU A 116 30.60 -2.50 3.21
C LEU A 116 29.41 -2.91 2.34
N SER A 117 29.15 -2.21 1.24
CA SER A 117 28.10 -2.59 0.27
C SER A 117 28.35 -3.95 -0.39
N GLN A 118 29.62 -4.39 -0.43
CA GLN A 118 30.03 -5.72 -0.89
C GLN A 118 30.10 -6.76 0.24
N GLY A 119 29.69 -6.41 1.46
CA GLY A 119 29.74 -7.29 2.63
C GLY A 119 31.15 -7.58 3.15
N ARG A 120 32.16 -6.80 2.73
CA ARG A 120 33.55 -6.97 3.18
C ARG A 120 33.79 -6.20 4.48
N LYS A 121 34.48 -6.84 5.43
CA LYS A 121 34.96 -6.17 6.64
C LYS A 121 36.07 -5.17 6.29
N VAL A 122 36.03 -3.98 6.89
CA VAL A 122 37.07 -2.95 6.77
C VAL A 122 37.90 -2.97 8.04
N GLU A 123 39.22 -3.12 7.90
CA GLU A 123 40.13 -3.07 9.04
C GLU A 123 40.52 -1.62 9.40
N PRO A 124 40.83 -1.33 10.68
CA PRO A 124 41.25 0.00 11.11
C PRO A 124 42.52 0.48 10.39
N GLU A 125 42.55 1.75 9.97
CA GLU A 125 43.74 2.39 9.38
C GLU A 125 44.55 3.13 10.47
N GLN A 126 45.88 3.00 10.42
CA GLN A 126 46.81 3.78 11.24
C GLN A 126 47.56 4.79 10.36
N ARG A 127 47.76 6.00 10.87
CA ARG A 127 48.50 7.09 10.21
C ARG A 127 49.40 7.78 11.24
N ASP A 128 50.63 8.09 10.85
CA ASP A 128 51.60 8.74 11.74
C ASP A 128 51.30 10.22 11.98
N LEU A 129 50.59 10.87 11.05
CA LEU A 129 50.17 12.27 11.14
C LEU A 129 48.85 12.47 10.40
N VAL A 130 47.89 13.14 11.04
CA VAL A 130 46.56 13.41 10.47
C VAL A 130 46.10 14.82 10.81
N THR A 131 45.21 15.38 9.97
CA THR A 131 44.47 16.61 10.28
C THR A 131 43.04 16.23 10.60
N ILE A 132 42.55 16.63 11.77
CA ILE A 132 41.18 16.34 12.23
C ILE A 132 40.31 17.57 11.95
N PHE A 133 39.15 17.35 11.33
CA PHE A 133 38.13 18.39 11.14
C PHE A 133 36.94 18.08 12.03
N PHE A 134 36.52 19.05 12.85
CA PHE A 134 35.35 18.94 13.71
C PHE A 134 34.20 19.75 13.10
N SER A 135 33.16 19.06 12.62
CA SER A 135 31.86 19.66 12.33
C SER A 135 30.95 19.39 13.52
N ASP A 136 30.59 20.43 14.25
CA ASP A 136 29.59 20.35 15.31
C ASP A 136 28.23 19.93 14.73
N ILE A 137 27.45 19.16 15.50
CA ILE A 137 26.08 18.77 15.12
C ILE A 137 25.14 19.66 15.93
N VAL A 138 24.62 20.71 15.30
CA VAL A 138 23.54 21.51 15.89
C VAL A 138 22.26 20.69 15.87
N GLY A 139 21.76 20.36 17.06
CA GLY A 139 20.55 19.57 17.29
C GLY A 139 19.25 20.31 17.01
#